data_AF-A0A8H7VUH4-F1
#
_entry.id   AF-A0A8H7VUH4-F1
#
_cell.length_a   1.000
_cell.length_b   1.000
_cell.length_c   1.000
_cell.angle_alpha   90.00
_cell.angle_beta   90.00
_cell.angle_gamma   90.00
#
_symmetry.space_group_name_H-M   'P 1'
#
loop_
_entity.id
_entity.type
_entity.pdbx_description
1 polymer ?
#
loop_
_entity_poly.entity_id
_entity_poly.type
_entity_poly.pdbx_seq_one_letter_code
_entity_poly.pdbx_strand_id
1 'polypeptide(L)'
;MTDNVEYKEEIISSVLKVANETEKTVSYKELVKEMQDFIIRKFDNQNLNAYKGEWKRKLKQLVKYLGYKLVDFDDVSWVTINEKMQEKKTVSSSSTKTSDNNNYSLSSEEKKRVVNIFDSIEEHDKWLLSTGTNIQDKMKELVTI
;
A
#
# COMPACT_ATOMS: atom_id res chain seq x y z
N MET A 1 -14.68 -15.64 3.34
CA MET A 1 -15.77 -15.50 2.34
C MET A 1 -16.75 -14.37 2.69
N THR A 2 -16.86 -13.98 3.96
CA THR A 2 -17.78 -12.95 4.47
C THR A 2 -17.40 -11.51 4.12
N ASP A 3 -16.11 -11.16 4.11
CA ASP A 3 -15.67 -9.78 3.86
C ASP A 3 -16.15 -9.25 2.50
N ASN A 4 -16.12 -10.09 1.46
CA ASN A 4 -16.46 -9.70 0.09
C ASN A 4 -17.95 -9.41 -0.11
N VAL A 5 -18.82 -9.93 0.76
CA VAL A 5 -20.27 -9.65 0.73
C VAL A 5 -20.54 -8.31 1.42
N GLU A 6 -19.92 -8.10 2.59
CA GLU A 6 -20.01 -6.85 3.37
C GLU A 6 -19.57 -5.63 2.53
N TYR A 7 -18.46 -5.76 1.78
CA TYR A 7 -17.99 -4.70 0.87
C TYR A 7 -19.02 -4.33 -0.20
N LYS A 8 -19.72 -5.32 -0.76
CA LYS A 8 -20.66 -5.07 -1.86
C LYS A 8 -21.91 -4.41 -1.35
N GLU A 9 -22.48 -4.89 -0.24
CA GLU A 9 -23.68 -4.31 0.36
C GLU A 9 -23.45 -2.86 0.79
N GLU A 10 -22.31 -2.56 1.40
CA GLU A 10 -21.97 -1.20 1.84
C GLU A 10 -21.76 -0.23 0.68
N ILE A 11 -21.12 -0.67 -0.40
CA ILE A 11 -20.96 0.15 -1.59
C ILE A 11 -22.32 0.38 -2.26
N ILE A 12 -23.16 -0.64 -2.37
CA ILE A 12 -24.49 -0.53 -2.98
C ILE A 12 -25.38 0.42 -2.16
N SER A 13 -25.39 0.30 -0.83
CA SER A 13 -26.17 1.17 0.05
C SER A 13 -25.72 2.63 -0.07
N SER A 14 -24.41 2.87 -0.11
CA SER A 14 -23.82 4.20 -0.27
C SER A 14 -24.11 4.80 -1.66
N VAL A 15 -24.07 3.97 -2.72
CA VAL A 15 -24.46 4.40 -4.06
C VAL A 15 -25.94 4.78 -4.10
N LEU A 16 -26.84 4.01 -3.50
CA LEU A 16 -28.27 4.34 -3.48
C LEU A 16 -28.58 5.62 -2.70
N LYS A 17 -27.82 5.95 -1.64
CA LYS A 17 -27.99 7.20 -0.90
C LYS A 17 -27.54 8.45 -1.67
N VAL A 18 -26.51 8.32 -2.50
CA VAL A 18 -25.86 9.43 -3.20
C VAL A 18 -26.29 9.51 -4.68
N ALA A 19 -26.92 8.47 -5.20
CA ALA A 19 -27.38 8.42 -6.57
C ALA A 19 -28.46 9.46 -6.83
N ASN A 20 -28.28 10.22 -7.90
CA ASN A 20 -29.35 11.00 -8.47
C ASN A 20 -30.25 10.07 -9.31
N GLU A 21 -31.41 9.70 -8.76
CA GLU A 21 -32.37 8.80 -9.40
C GLU A 21 -32.87 9.33 -10.75
N THR A 22 -32.93 10.66 -10.92
CA THR A 22 -33.44 11.29 -12.15
C THR A 22 -32.44 11.23 -13.31
N GLU A 23 -31.14 11.38 -13.02
CA GLU A 23 -30.08 11.38 -14.04
C GLU A 23 -29.35 10.03 -14.16
N LYS A 24 -29.60 9.10 -13.24
CA LYS A 24 -28.82 7.86 -13.07
C LYS A 24 -27.32 8.13 -12.98
N THR A 25 -26.95 9.23 -12.34
CA THR A 25 -25.58 9.65 -12.10
C THR A 25 -25.25 9.55 -10.62
N VAL A 26 -24.00 9.24 -10.31
CA VAL A 26 -23.46 9.21 -8.95
C VAL A 26 -22.22 10.08 -8.97
N SER A 27 -22.14 11.08 -8.09
CA SER A 27 -20.92 11.87 -7.94
C SER A 27 -19.87 11.05 -7.18
N TYR A 28 -18.68 10.88 -7.78
CA TYR A 28 -17.60 10.14 -7.15
C TYR A 28 -17.15 10.80 -5.85
N LYS A 29 -17.14 12.13 -5.79
CA LYS A 29 -16.76 12.89 -4.60
C LYS A 29 -17.68 12.60 -3.42
N GLU A 30 -18.99 12.64 -3.64
CA GLU A 30 -19.98 12.39 -2.60
C GLU A 30 -19.98 10.93 -2.15
N LEU A 31 -19.82 10.00 -3.10
CA LEU A 31 -19.71 8.58 -2.80
C LEU A 31 -18.47 8.26 -1.96
N VAL A 32 -17.31 8.82 -2.32
CA VAL A 32 -16.07 8.64 -1.56
C VAL A 32 -16.17 9.27 -0.16
N LYS A 33 -16.89 10.39 -0.03
CA LYS A 33 -17.12 11.05 1.26
C LYS A 33 -18.02 10.22 2.18
N GLU A 34 -19.13 9.70 1.69
CA GLU A 34 -20.02 8.81 2.47
C GLU A 34 -19.27 7.54 2.90
N MET A 35 -18.44 7.00 2.01
CA MET A 35 -17.67 5.78 2.27
C MET A 35 -16.36 6.00 3.04
N GLN A 36 -16.02 7.25 3.39
CA GLN A 36 -14.72 7.60 3.94
C GLN A 36 -14.37 6.78 5.19
N ASP A 37 -15.29 6.69 6.15
CA ASP A 37 -15.04 6.01 7.41
C ASP A 37 -14.86 4.50 7.22
N PHE A 38 -15.63 3.90 6.30
CA PHE A 38 -15.50 2.49 5.96
C PHE A 38 -14.16 2.18 5.28
N ILE A 39 -13.75 3.03 4.34
CA ILE A 39 -12.48 2.92 3.62
C ILE A 39 -11.29 3.05 4.59
N ILE A 40 -11.34 3.98 5.54
CA ILE A 40 -10.29 4.18 6.56
C ILE A 40 -10.24 3.00 7.55
N ARG A 41 -11.41 2.49 7.97
CA ARG A 41 -11.50 1.36 8.90
C ARG A 41 -10.85 0.11 8.34
N LYS A 42 -11.14 -0.22 7.07
CA LYS A 42 -10.60 -1.41 6.38
C LYS A 42 -9.17 -1.22 5.83
N PHE A 43 -8.54 -0.06 6.06
CA PHE A 43 -7.15 0.15 5.64
C PHE A 43 -6.17 -0.62 6.51
N ASP A 44 -5.41 -1.51 5.86
CA ASP A 44 -4.47 -2.45 6.46
C ASP A 44 -3.01 -2.11 6.12
N ASN A 45 -2.65 -0.83 6.20
CA ASN A 45 -1.27 -0.32 6.01
C ASN A 45 -0.57 -0.67 4.68
N GLN A 46 -1.33 -1.13 3.69
CA GLN A 46 -0.85 -1.37 2.33
C GLN A 46 -0.51 -0.05 1.60
N ASN A 47 0.12 -0.18 0.42
CA ASN A 47 0.48 1.00 -0.38
C ASN A 47 -0.76 1.85 -0.71
N LEU A 48 -0.73 3.13 -0.31
CA LEU A 48 -1.85 4.06 -0.42
C LEU A 48 -2.35 4.21 -1.88
N ASN A 49 -1.43 4.25 -2.84
CA ASN A 49 -1.77 4.38 -4.25
C ASN A 49 -2.41 3.10 -4.80
N ALA A 50 -1.91 1.93 -4.37
CA ALA A 50 -2.52 0.66 -4.72
C ALA A 50 -3.93 0.55 -4.13
N TYR A 51 -4.09 0.90 -2.85
CA TYR A 51 -5.37 0.89 -2.14
C TYR A 51 -6.41 1.80 -2.78
N LYS A 52 -6.02 3.06 -3.08
CA LYS A 52 -6.85 4.01 -3.82
C LYS A 52 -7.26 3.44 -5.18
N GLY A 53 -6.33 2.83 -5.90
CA GLY A 53 -6.59 2.21 -7.20
C GLY A 53 -7.60 1.06 -7.12
N GLU A 54 -7.48 0.20 -6.10
CA GLU A 54 -8.42 -0.89 -5.85
C GLU A 54 -9.82 -0.37 -5.54
N TRP A 55 -9.94 0.58 -4.62
CA TRP A 55 -11.22 1.19 -4.27
C TRP A 55 -11.88 1.88 -5.45
N LYS A 56 -11.12 2.64 -6.24
CA LYS A 56 -11.61 3.26 -7.47
C LYS A 56 -12.15 2.21 -8.46
N ARG A 57 -11.48 1.07 -8.61
CA ARG A 57 -11.95 -0.04 -9.46
C ARG A 57 -13.23 -0.67 -8.90
N LYS A 58 -13.27 -0.98 -7.60
CA LYS A 58 -14.45 -1.57 -6.93
C LYS A 58 -15.69 -0.68 -7.05
N LEU A 59 -15.55 0.61 -6.73
CA LEU A 59 -16.62 1.59 -6.87
C LEU A 59 -17.12 1.68 -8.31
N LYS A 60 -16.21 1.82 -9.29
CA LYS A 60 -16.59 1.90 -10.70
C LYS A 60 -17.32 0.66 -11.19
N GLN A 61 -16.90 -0.54 -10.77
CA GLN A 61 -17.56 -1.78 -11.14
C GLN A 61 -18.97 -1.89 -10.56
N LEU A 62 -19.16 -1.54 -9.29
CA LEU A 62 -20.45 -1.67 -8.61
C LEU A 62 -21.45 -0.60 -9.07
N VAL A 63 -20.99 0.64 -9.29
CA VAL A 63 -21.83 1.70 -9.87
C VAL A 63 -22.30 1.30 -11.28
N LYS A 64 -21.40 0.74 -12.10
CA LYS A 64 -21.76 0.21 -13.43
C LYS A 64 -22.72 -0.98 -13.35
N TYR A 65 -22.52 -1.88 -12.39
CA TYR A 65 -23.41 -3.03 -12.16
C TYR A 65 -24.84 -2.60 -11.81
N LEU A 66 -24.98 -1.53 -11.02
CA LEU A 66 -26.27 -0.93 -10.68
C LEU A 66 -26.90 -0.10 -11.83
N GLY A 67 -26.20 0.06 -12.96
CA GLY A 67 -26.71 0.80 -14.11
C GLY A 67 -26.56 2.33 -14.02
N TYR A 68 -25.77 2.82 -13.05
CA TYR A 68 -25.49 4.25 -12.88
C TYR A 68 -24.18 4.65 -13.59
N LYS A 69 -24.04 5.94 -13.88
CA LYS A 69 -22.81 6.55 -14.39
C LYS A 69 -22.10 7.31 -13.28
N LEU A 70 -20.80 7.05 -13.12
CA LEU A 70 -19.96 7.75 -12.16
C LEU A 70 -19.44 9.04 -12.81
N VAL A 71 -19.70 10.19 -12.17
CA VAL A 71 -19.34 11.54 -12.64
C VAL A 71 -18.42 12.21 -11.61
N ASP A 72 -17.74 13.30 -11.98
CA ASP A 72 -16.87 14.09 -11.09
C ASP A 72 -15.72 13.31 -10.45
N PHE A 73 -14.91 12.65 -11.27
CA PHE A 73 -13.68 12.01 -10.82
C PHE A 73 -12.67 13.06 -10.35
N ASP A 74 -12.68 13.34 -9.06
CA ASP A 74 -11.74 14.25 -8.43
C ASP A 74 -10.80 13.51 -7.47
N ASP A 75 -9.50 13.75 -7.66
CA ASP A 75 -8.44 13.22 -6.80
C ASP A 75 -8.38 13.91 -5.43
N VAL A 76 -8.94 15.14 -5.32
CA VAL A 76 -9.00 15.89 -4.04
C VAL A 76 -9.83 15.15 -3.00
N SER A 77 -10.83 14.38 -3.43
CA SER A 77 -11.69 13.55 -2.55
C SER A 77 -10.91 12.55 -1.68
N TRP A 78 -9.67 12.22 -2.08
CA TRP A 78 -8.78 11.32 -1.36
C TRP A 78 -7.78 12.03 -0.44
N VAL A 79 -7.64 13.36 -0.52
CA VAL A 79 -6.67 14.11 0.30
C VAL A 79 -7.01 13.95 1.79
N THR A 80 -8.26 14.17 2.18
CA THR A 80 -8.72 14.01 3.58
C THR A 80 -8.64 12.56 4.06
N ILE A 81 -8.77 11.59 3.16
CA ILE A 81 -8.63 10.16 3.47
C ILE A 81 -7.15 9.84 3.72
N ASN A 82 -6.27 10.36 2.88
CA ASN A 82 -4.82 10.17 2.99
C ASN A 82 -4.28 10.76 4.29
N GLU A 83 -4.70 11.97 4.66
CA GLU A 83 -4.32 12.61 5.93
C GLU A 83 -4.69 11.73 7.14
N LYS A 84 -5.95 11.30 7.23
CA LYS A 84 -6.42 10.42 8.32
C LYS A 84 -5.76 9.04 8.32
N MET A 85 -5.41 8.49 7.15
CA MET A 85 -4.68 7.21 7.05
C MET A 85 -3.22 7.35 7.49
N GLN A 86 -2.58 8.48 7.18
CA GLN A 86 -1.23 8.76 7.66
C GLN A 86 -1.20 8.98 9.17
N GLU A 87 -2.22 9.65 9.73
CA GLU A 87 -2.40 9.74 11.19
C GLU A 87 -2.54 8.36 11.83
N LYS A 88 -3.37 7.46 11.27
CA LYS A 88 -3.48 6.07 11.77
C LYS A 88 -2.14 5.31 11.70
N LYS A 89 -1.33 5.57 10.68
CA LYS A 89 -0.01 4.96 10.51
C LYS A 89 1.01 5.45 11.54
N THR A 90 1.00 6.73 11.90
CA THR A 90 1.93 7.30 12.90
C THR A 90 1.64 6.80 14.32
N VAL A 91 0.38 6.49 14.67
CA VAL A 91 0.08 5.95 16.02
C VAL A 91 0.43 4.46 16.19
N SER A 92 0.50 3.69 15.10
CA SER A 92 0.83 2.25 15.16
C SER A 92 2.26 1.90 14.72
N SER A 93 3.05 2.86 14.25
CA SER A 93 4.37 2.58 13.66
C SER A 93 5.43 3.55 14.19
N SER A 94 5.90 3.32 15.41
CA SER A 94 7.30 3.60 15.74
C SER A 94 8.20 2.64 14.96
N SER A 95 8.35 2.89 13.67
CA SER A 95 9.45 2.35 12.88
C SER A 95 9.69 3.24 11.67
N THR A 96 10.83 3.91 11.72
CA THR A 96 11.42 4.76 10.70
C THR A 96 11.53 3.97 9.40
N LYS A 97 10.74 4.32 8.39
CA LYS A 97 10.99 3.93 6.99
C LYS A 97 10.88 5.14 6.11
N THR A 98 11.98 5.85 5.98
CA THR A 98 12.24 6.80 4.90
C THR A 98 12.39 6.00 3.61
N SER A 99 11.35 6.00 2.77
CA SER A 99 11.48 5.58 1.38
C SER A 99 11.81 6.80 0.53
N ASP A 100 13.06 7.26 0.65
CA ASP A 100 13.63 8.16 -0.35
C ASP A 100 14.20 7.30 -1.48
N ASN A 101 13.78 7.61 -2.71
CA ASN A 101 14.29 7.03 -3.95
C ASN A 101 15.71 7.56 -4.26
N ASN A 102 16.60 7.47 -3.27
CA ASN A 102 18.01 7.77 -3.42
C ASN A 102 18.73 6.43 -3.54
N ASN A 103 19.69 6.33 -4.47
CA ASN A 103 20.63 5.21 -4.54
C ASN A 103 21.40 5.17 -3.21
N TYR A 104 20.84 4.47 -2.24
CA TYR A 104 21.34 4.44 -0.88
C TYR A 104 22.63 3.62 -0.87
N SER A 105 23.74 4.32 -0.68
CA SER A 105 25.05 3.72 -0.45
C SER A 105 25.23 3.56 1.05
N LEU A 106 25.57 2.34 1.48
CA LEU A 106 25.78 2.05 2.90
C LEU A 106 26.93 2.90 3.46
N SER A 107 26.71 3.52 4.63
CA SER A 107 27.79 4.19 5.36
C SER A 107 28.85 3.18 5.80
N SER A 108 30.06 3.65 6.10
CA SER A 108 31.16 2.78 6.57
C SER A 108 30.80 1.98 7.82
N GLU A 109 29.99 2.55 8.71
CA GLU A 109 29.49 1.90 9.94
C GLU A 109 28.46 0.82 9.62
N GLU A 110 27.62 1.04 8.60
CA GLU A 110 26.61 0.09 8.14
C GLU A 110 27.26 -1.08 7.41
N LYS A 111 28.26 -0.82 6.57
CA LYS A 111 29.08 -1.86 5.95
C LYS A 111 29.72 -2.76 7.00
N LYS A 112 30.27 -2.19 8.09
CA LYS A 112 30.82 -2.97 9.22
C LYS A 112 29.77 -3.83 9.92
N ARG A 113 28.55 -3.31 10.13
CA ARG A 113 27.44 -4.09 10.70
C ARG A 113 27.07 -5.27 9.81
N VAL A 114 27.00 -5.05 8.50
CA VAL A 114 26.70 -6.11 7.52
C VAL A 114 27.78 -7.20 7.56
N VAL A 115 29.07 -6.83 7.53
CA VAL A 115 30.18 -7.80 7.64
C VAL A 115 30.09 -8.62 8.93
N ASN A 116 29.80 -7.97 10.06
CA ASN A 116 29.70 -8.66 11.34
C ASN A 116 28.54 -9.69 11.38
N ILE A 117 27.41 -9.38 10.72
CA ILE A 117 26.30 -10.34 10.56
C ILE A 117 26.75 -11.52 9.70
N PHE A 118 27.46 -11.28 8.61
CA PHE A 118 27.98 -12.35 7.74
C PHE A 118 29.01 -13.24 8.44
N ASP A 119 29.91 -12.67 9.24
CA ASP A 119 30.90 -13.43 10.02
C ASP A 119 30.26 -14.25 11.15
N SER A 120 29.03 -13.90 11.56
CA SER A 120 28.24 -14.65 12.53
C SER A 120 27.46 -15.83 11.93
N ILE A 121 27.51 -16.02 10.60
CA ILE A 121 26.86 -17.16 9.92
C ILE A 121 27.77 -18.39 10.00
N GLU A 122 27.23 -19.49 10.51
CA GLU A 122 27.96 -20.75 10.64
C GLU A 122 28.38 -21.34 9.28
N GLU A 123 29.51 -22.04 9.24
CA GLU A 123 30.14 -22.51 8.00
C GLU A 123 29.26 -23.41 7.13
N HIS A 124 28.34 -24.14 7.74
CA HIS A 124 27.42 -25.03 7.04
C HIS A 124 26.27 -24.31 6.33
N ASP A 125 25.98 -23.06 6.73
CA ASP A 125 24.96 -22.19 6.12
C ASP A 125 25.57 -21.25 5.05
N LYS A 126 26.88 -21.39 4.78
CA LYS A 126 27.58 -20.59 3.77
C LYS A 126 27.16 -21.05 2.38
N TRP A 127 26.53 -20.14 1.66
CA TRP A 127 26.08 -20.42 0.30
C TRP A 127 27.26 -20.50 -0.66
N LEU A 128 27.44 -21.70 -1.19
CA LEU A 128 28.32 -21.99 -2.31
C LEU A 128 27.51 -21.87 -3.59
N LEU A 129 27.97 -21.03 -4.51
CA LEU A 129 27.42 -21.03 -5.86
C LEU A 129 27.77 -22.36 -6.53
N SER A 130 26.94 -22.81 -7.47
CA SER A 130 27.17 -24.03 -8.27
C SER A 130 28.50 -24.02 -9.05
N THR A 131 29.11 -22.85 -9.20
CA THR A 131 30.44 -22.61 -9.77
C THR A 131 31.60 -22.85 -8.79
N GLY A 132 31.31 -23.26 -7.54
CA GLY A 132 32.32 -23.45 -6.48
C GLY A 132 32.78 -22.14 -5.82
N THR A 133 32.16 -21.01 -6.16
CA THR A 133 32.52 -19.70 -5.61
C THR A 133 31.80 -19.46 -4.28
N ASN A 134 32.55 -19.17 -3.22
CA ASN A 134 31.99 -18.79 -1.94
C ASN A 134 31.50 -17.33 -2.00
N ILE A 135 30.20 -17.13 -1.76
CA ILE A 135 29.56 -15.81 -1.83
C ILE A 135 30.16 -14.84 -0.81
N GLN A 136 30.59 -15.34 0.35
CA GLN A 136 31.14 -14.51 1.42
C GLN A 136 32.50 -13.91 1.06
N ASP A 137 33.35 -14.65 0.33
CA ASP A 137 34.66 -14.15 -0.11
C ASP A 137 34.49 -13.02 -1.12
N LYS A 138 33.54 -13.16 -2.06
CA LYS A 138 33.18 -12.08 -2.99
C LYS A 138 32.58 -10.87 -2.29
N MET A 139 31.84 -11.07 -1.21
CA MET A 139 31.28 -9.97 -0.44
C MET A 139 32.36 -9.21 0.34
N LYS A 140 33.36 -9.90 0.92
CA LYS A 140 34.52 -9.27 1.57
C LYS A 140 35.38 -8.49 0.58
N GLU A 141 35.55 -9.00 -0.63
CA GLU A 141 36.25 -8.30 -1.72
C GLU A 141 35.59 -6.95 -2.04
N LEU A 142 34.26 -6.91 -2.12
CA LEU A 142 33.49 -5.69 -2.45
C LEU A 142 33.45 -4.64 -1.34
N VAL A 143 33.72 -5.01 -0.09
CA VAL A 143 33.74 -4.06 1.05
C VAL A 143 35.09 -3.36 1.19
N THR A 144 36.16 -3.89 0.58
CA THR A 144 37.54 -3.39 0.75
C THR A 144 37.94 -2.32 -0.29
N ILE A 145 37.04 -1.99 -1.23
CA ILE A 145 37.20 -0.94 -2.26
C ILE A 145 36.50 0.34 -1.79
#